data_AF-A0A9X4CG93-F1
#
_entry.id   AF-A0A9X4CG93-F1
#
_cell.length_a   1.000
_cell.length_b   1.000
_cell.length_c   1.000
_cell.angle_alpha   90.00
_cell.angle_beta   90.00
_cell.angle_gamma   90.00
#
_symmetry.space_group_name_H-M   'P 1'
#
loop_
_entity.id
_entity.type
_entity.pdbx_description
1 polymer ?
#
loop_
_entity_poly.entity_id
_entity_poly.type
_entity_poly.pdbx_seq_one_letter_code
_entity_poly.pdbx_strand_id
1 'polypeptide(L)'
;MSLSATHVLLEMPRGRPEFEAAWLARASEAEALWSAAQEDREFRDRVDLLDADGIPDLEAFARETLDELKGQDCAAAFELYADGYGMFSREFGLMVRLGFFIHDGACYRIALPRLLTPQLVRQAAIGLCAVGEDCGDDVFVLTPERQLHMHHKSDAEAWQSRRRAMRRLTVINV
;
A
#
# COMPACT_ATOMS: atom_id res chain seq x y z
N MET A 1 -23.91 0.73 -1.78
CA MET A 1 -23.50 1.41 -0.53
C MET A 1 -22.61 2.58 -0.92
N SER A 2 -22.83 3.79 -0.38
CA SER A 2 -21.85 4.87 -0.55
C SER A 2 -20.67 4.51 0.33
N LEU A 3 -19.61 3.95 -0.28
CA LEU A 3 -18.30 3.87 0.37
C LEU A 3 -17.92 5.31 0.67
N SER A 4 -18.06 5.77 1.91
CA SER A 4 -17.46 7.04 2.30
C SER A 4 -15.99 6.93 1.94
N ALA A 5 -15.48 7.81 1.06
CA ALA A 5 -14.13 7.67 0.51
C ALA A 5 -13.12 7.55 1.65
N THR A 6 -12.67 6.33 1.91
CA THR A 6 -11.72 5.99 2.96
C THR A 6 -10.32 6.20 2.40
N HIS A 7 -9.55 7.04 3.08
CA HIS A 7 -8.23 7.45 2.64
C HIS A 7 -7.15 6.84 3.51
N VAL A 8 -6.01 6.55 2.90
CA VAL A 8 -4.75 6.30 3.62
C VAL A 8 -3.89 7.54 3.54
N LEU A 9 -3.30 7.92 4.67
CA LEU A 9 -2.34 9.01 4.72
C LEU A 9 -0.94 8.42 4.65
N LEU A 10 -0.19 8.77 3.60
CA LEU A 10 1.15 8.28 3.35
C LEU A 10 2.19 9.40 3.50
N GLU A 11 3.38 9.03 3.96
CA GLU A 11 4.50 9.95 4.16
C GLU A 11 5.84 9.32 3.78
N MET A 12 6.70 10.11 3.14
CA MET A 12 8.09 9.73 2.85
C MET A 12 9.13 10.67 3.48
N PRO A 13 10.34 10.16 3.79
CA PRO A 13 11.48 11.01 4.12
C PRO A 13 11.92 11.84 2.90
N ARG A 14 12.32 13.09 3.13
CA ARG A 14 12.84 14.00 2.08
C ARG A 14 14.34 13.85 1.87
N GLY A 15 14.78 14.09 0.64
CA GLY A 15 16.20 14.26 0.31
C GLY A 15 17.03 13.01 0.54
N ARG A 16 16.46 11.83 0.25
CA ARG A 16 17.13 10.54 0.41
C ARG A 16 17.04 9.70 -0.86
N PRO A 17 17.71 10.10 -1.96
CA PRO A 17 17.66 9.36 -3.22
C PRO A 17 18.15 7.91 -3.08
N GLU A 18 19.12 7.66 -2.20
CA GLU A 18 19.59 6.30 -1.88
C GLU A 18 18.50 5.44 -1.24
N PHE A 19 17.68 6.04 -0.37
CA PHE A 19 16.53 5.35 0.23
C PHE A 19 15.47 5.04 -0.81
N GLU A 20 15.16 5.99 -1.69
CA GLU A 20 14.18 5.82 -2.76
C GLU A 20 14.59 4.68 -3.70
N ALA A 21 15.85 4.68 -4.16
CA ALA A 21 16.40 3.63 -4.99
C ALA A 21 16.38 2.27 -4.29
N ALA A 22 16.77 2.20 -3.02
CA ALA A 22 16.72 0.97 -2.23
C ALA A 22 15.28 0.47 -2.03
N TRP A 23 14.33 1.38 -1.84
CA TRP A 23 12.93 1.04 -1.61
C TRP A 23 12.29 0.47 -2.88
N LEU A 24 12.56 1.07 -4.04
CA LEU A 24 12.18 0.52 -5.35
C LEU A 24 12.82 -0.83 -5.61
N ALA A 25 14.12 -0.99 -5.34
CA ALA A 25 14.80 -2.28 -5.51
C ALA A 25 14.18 -3.39 -4.64
N ARG A 26 13.73 -3.06 -3.42
CA ARG A 26 12.99 -4.00 -2.57
C ARG A 26 11.61 -4.32 -3.12
N ALA A 27 10.92 -3.37 -3.74
CA ALA A 27 9.62 -3.62 -4.38
C ALA A 27 9.77 -4.61 -5.55
N SER A 28 10.77 -4.40 -6.41
CA SER A 28 11.11 -5.35 -7.49
C SER A 28 11.47 -6.75 -6.95
N GLU A 29 12.21 -6.83 -5.83
CA GLU A 29 12.50 -8.11 -5.18
C GLU A 29 11.23 -8.80 -4.66
N ALA A 30 10.31 -8.04 -4.05
CA ALA A 30 9.03 -8.57 -3.60
C ALA A 30 8.16 -9.06 -4.77
N GLU A 31 8.16 -8.34 -5.89
CA GLU A 31 7.45 -8.75 -7.10
C GLU A 31 8.02 -10.03 -7.72
N ALA A 32 9.36 -10.16 -7.76
CA ALA A 32 10.00 -11.38 -8.25
C ALA A 32 9.63 -12.59 -7.36
N LEU A 33 9.60 -12.40 -6.04
CA LEU A 33 9.18 -13.44 -5.09
C LEU A 33 7.68 -13.77 -5.22
N TRP A 34 6.83 -12.77 -5.46
CA TRP A 34 5.41 -12.94 -5.74
C TRP A 34 5.19 -13.74 -7.03
N SER A 35 5.84 -13.33 -8.12
CA SER A 35 5.80 -14.00 -9.41
C SER A 35 6.25 -15.47 -9.31
N ALA A 36 7.35 -15.74 -8.59
CA ALA A 36 7.81 -17.10 -8.37
C ALA A 36 6.84 -17.91 -7.48
N ALA A 37 6.19 -17.29 -6.49
CA ALA A 37 5.19 -17.96 -5.67
C ALA A 37 3.98 -18.38 -6.51
N GLN A 38 3.61 -17.59 -7.51
CA GLN A 38 2.49 -17.85 -8.41
C GLN A 38 2.69 -19.08 -9.30
N GLU A 39 3.91 -19.58 -9.50
CA GLU A 39 4.15 -20.84 -10.24
C GLU A 39 3.54 -22.07 -9.53
N ASP A 40 3.32 -21.98 -8.22
CA ASP A 40 2.67 -23.01 -7.41
C ASP A 40 1.15 -22.89 -7.52
N ARG A 41 0.52 -23.89 -8.13
CA ARG A 41 -0.93 -23.92 -8.35
C ARG A 41 -1.72 -23.91 -7.04
N GLU A 42 -1.29 -24.66 -6.02
CA GLU A 42 -2.03 -24.71 -4.75
C GLU A 42 -2.00 -23.34 -4.06
N PHE A 43 -0.86 -22.66 -4.15
CA PHE A 43 -0.77 -21.29 -3.66
C PHE A 43 -1.68 -20.34 -4.43
N ARG A 44 -1.64 -20.37 -5.76
CA ARG A 44 -2.47 -19.54 -6.63
C ARG A 44 -3.97 -19.71 -6.34
N ASP A 45 -4.43 -20.95 -6.20
CA ASP A 45 -5.84 -21.25 -5.89
C ASP A 45 -6.26 -20.67 -4.52
N ARG A 46 -5.31 -20.49 -3.58
CA ARG A 46 -5.57 -19.89 -2.26
C ARG A 46 -5.57 -18.37 -2.25
N VAL A 47 -5.06 -17.75 -3.30
CA VAL A 47 -4.93 -16.29 -3.41
C VAL A 47 -5.64 -15.75 -4.66
N ASP A 48 -6.55 -16.51 -5.24
CA ASP A 48 -7.28 -16.17 -6.47
C ASP A 48 -7.96 -14.80 -6.42
N LEU A 49 -8.44 -14.39 -5.23
CA LEU A 49 -9.03 -13.07 -4.99
C LEU A 49 -8.07 -11.91 -5.27
N LEU A 50 -6.75 -12.12 -5.10
CA LEU A 50 -5.75 -11.10 -5.43
C LEU A 50 -5.58 -10.94 -6.94
N ASP A 51 -5.80 -12.00 -7.71
CA ASP A 51 -5.62 -12.01 -9.17
C ASP A 51 -6.92 -11.72 -9.93
N ALA A 52 -8.06 -11.63 -9.24
CA ALA A 52 -9.41 -11.56 -9.83
C ALA A 52 -9.60 -10.42 -10.86
N ASP A 53 -8.93 -9.28 -10.66
CA ASP A 53 -9.05 -8.10 -11.54
C ASP A 53 -7.71 -7.69 -12.16
N GLY A 54 -6.70 -8.56 -12.06
CA GLY A 54 -5.33 -8.30 -12.48
C GLY A 54 -4.32 -8.81 -11.45
N ILE A 55 -3.17 -9.26 -11.94
CA ILE A 55 -2.06 -9.66 -11.07
C ILE A 55 -1.46 -8.39 -10.44
N PRO A 56 -1.26 -8.32 -9.11
CA PRO A 56 -0.63 -7.18 -8.46
C PRO A 56 0.75 -6.85 -9.05
N ASP A 57 0.98 -5.57 -9.37
CA ASP A 57 2.25 -5.05 -9.89
C ASP A 57 2.91 -4.18 -8.80
N LEU A 58 3.76 -4.83 -7.99
CA LEU A 58 4.34 -4.20 -6.80
C LEU A 58 5.40 -3.15 -7.17
N GLU A 59 6.16 -3.35 -8.25
CA GLU A 59 7.14 -2.36 -8.71
C GLU A 59 6.45 -1.12 -9.29
N ALA A 60 5.42 -1.28 -10.14
CA ALA A 60 4.69 -0.15 -10.70
C ALA A 60 4.00 0.65 -9.58
N PHE A 61 3.26 -0.03 -8.70
CA PHE A 61 2.62 0.61 -7.55
C PHE A 61 3.63 1.39 -6.69
N ALA A 62 4.81 0.81 -6.45
CA ALA A 62 5.87 1.47 -5.69
C ALA A 62 6.32 2.77 -6.37
N ARG A 63 6.60 2.72 -7.68
CA ARG A 63 7.01 3.90 -8.47
C ARG A 63 5.96 4.99 -8.43
N GLU A 64 4.71 4.65 -8.71
CA GLU A 64 3.59 5.59 -8.73
C GLU A 64 3.37 6.23 -7.35
N THR A 65 3.45 5.44 -6.27
CA THR A 65 3.36 5.94 -4.91
C THR A 65 4.47 6.93 -4.58
N LEU A 66 5.71 6.66 -5.00
CA LEU A 66 6.83 7.59 -4.79
C LEU A 66 6.66 8.88 -5.59
N ASP A 67 6.26 8.79 -6.85
CA ASP A 67 6.10 9.94 -7.72
C ASP A 67 4.97 10.86 -7.22
N GLU A 68 3.85 10.29 -6.80
CA GLU A 68 2.76 11.05 -6.18
C GLU A 68 3.23 11.68 -4.86
N LEU A 69 3.89 10.92 -3.98
CA LEU A 69 4.42 11.49 -2.74
C LEU A 69 5.39 12.65 -3.01
N LYS A 70 6.27 12.55 -4.01
CA LYS A 70 7.18 13.64 -4.42
C LYS A 70 6.42 14.86 -4.92
N GLY A 71 5.43 14.67 -5.79
CA GLY A 71 4.55 15.75 -6.28
C GLY A 71 3.77 16.43 -5.15
N GLN A 72 3.49 15.69 -4.09
CA GLN A 72 2.68 16.09 -2.95
C GLN A 72 3.51 16.55 -1.72
N ASP A 73 4.73 17.07 -1.90
CA ASP A 73 5.56 17.58 -0.80
C ASP A 73 5.95 16.48 0.23
N CYS A 74 6.05 15.23 -0.22
CA CYS A 74 6.37 14.01 0.54
C CYS A 74 5.30 13.59 1.58
N ALA A 75 4.06 14.07 1.44
CA ALA A 75 2.91 13.65 2.23
C ALA A 75 1.62 13.73 1.40
N ALA A 76 0.89 12.63 1.27
CA ALA A 76 -0.29 12.53 0.41
C ALA A 76 -1.39 11.67 1.04
N ALA A 77 -2.64 12.09 0.83
CA ALA A 77 -3.82 11.29 1.12
C ALA A 77 -4.25 10.55 -0.16
N PHE A 78 -4.33 9.23 -0.11
CA PHE A 78 -4.76 8.39 -1.22
C PHE A 78 -6.13 7.81 -0.91
N GLU A 79 -7.08 7.93 -1.83
CA GLU A 79 -8.36 7.23 -1.75
C GLU A 79 -8.14 5.74 -2.07
N LEU A 80 -8.61 4.85 -1.20
CA LEU A 80 -8.31 3.42 -1.28
C LEU A 80 -8.84 2.75 -2.57
N TYR A 81 -9.95 3.27 -3.11
CA TYR A 81 -10.63 2.75 -4.29
C TYR A 81 -10.71 3.80 -5.42
N ALA A 82 -9.69 4.67 -5.51
CA ALA A 82 -9.65 5.75 -6.51
C ALA A 82 -9.76 5.24 -7.96
N ASP A 83 -9.27 4.03 -8.21
CA ASP A 83 -9.28 3.34 -9.49
C ASP A 83 -10.62 2.63 -9.79
N GLY A 84 -11.55 2.58 -8.85
CA GLY A 84 -12.86 1.91 -8.97
C GLY A 84 -12.81 0.38 -8.97
N TYR A 85 -11.64 -0.21 -9.25
CA TYR A 85 -11.40 -1.65 -9.29
C TYR A 85 -10.64 -2.15 -8.05
N GLY A 86 -10.13 -1.27 -7.19
CA GLY A 86 -9.44 -1.64 -5.96
C GLY A 86 -8.08 -2.29 -6.20
N MET A 87 -7.43 -2.09 -7.34
CA MET A 87 -6.03 -2.49 -7.57
C MET A 87 -5.12 -1.80 -6.55
N PHE A 88 -5.28 -0.48 -6.37
CA PHE A 88 -4.57 0.27 -5.34
C PHE A 88 -4.73 -0.36 -3.95
N SER A 89 -5.96 -0.73 -3.58
CA SER A 89 -6.25 -1.30 -2.25
C SER A 89 -5.52 -2.62 -1.99
N ARG A 90 -5.37 -3.45 -3.02
CA ARG A 90 -4.73 -4.77 -2.95
C ARG A 90 -3.22 -4.63 -2.83
N GLU A 91 -2.62 -3.86 -3.72
CA GLU A 91 -1.17 -3.62 -3.75
C GLU A 91 -0.72 -2.91 -2.48
N PHE A 92 -1.46 -1.88 -2.05
CA PHE A 92 -1.21 -1.21 -0.78
C PHE A 92 -1.30 -2.17 0.41
N GLY A 93 -2.40 -2.94 0.50
CA GLY A 93 -2.59 -3.92 1.56
C GLY A 93 -1.46 -4.97 1.62
N LEU A 94 -1.04 -5.47 0.46
CA LEU A 94 0.03 -6.44 0.35
C LEU A 94 1.37 -5.84 0.79
N MET A 95 1.69 -4.64 0.31
CA MET A 95 2.92 -3.93 0.66
C MET A 95 2.98 -3.50 2.13
N VAL A 96 1.84 -3.18 2.76
CA VAL A 96 1.76 -2.95 4.22
C VAL A 96 2.17 -4.21 4.97
N ARG A 97 1.63 -5.37 4.59
CA ARG A 97 1.95 -6.66 5.24
C ARG A 97 3.39 -7.11 5.01
N LEU A 98 3.98 -6.72 3.88
CA LEU A 98 5.40 -6.94 3.58
C LEU A 98 6.33 -5.95 4.30
N GLY A 99 5.79 -4.91 4.95
CA GLY A 99 6.55 -3.96 5.75
C GLY A 99 7.13 -2.79 4.96
N PHE A 100 6.62 -2.51 3.76
CA PHE A 100 6.96 -1.30 3.00
C PHE A 100 6.31 -0.04 3.59
N PHE A 101 5.25 -0.22 4.36
CA PHE A 101 4.51 0.85 5.03
C PHE A 101 4.34 0.51 6.51
N ILE A 102 4.76 1.42 7.39
CA ILE A 102 4.63 1.26 8.84
C ILE A 102 3.73 2.37 9.38
N HIS A 103 2.64 2.00 10.04
CA HIS A 103 1.76 2.96 10.69
C HIS A 103 2.39 3.50 11.97
N ASP A 104 2.52 4.83 12.09
CA ASP A 104 3.12 5.50 13.25
C ASP A 104 2.09 6.01 14.28
N GLY A 105 0.82 5.65 14.10
CA GLY A 105 -0.30 6.11 14.91
C GLY A 105 -1.11 7.23 14.25
N ALA A 106 -0.53 7.95 13.28
CA ALA A 106 -1.22 8.99 12.52
C ALA A 106 -1.25 8.70 11.01
N CYS A 107 -0.14 8.23 10.45
CA CYS A 107 -0.01 7.93 9.03
C CYS A 107 0.80 6.67 8.80
N TYR A 108 0.76 6.17 7.58
CA TYR A 108 1.75 5.21 7.11
C TYR A 108 2.98 5.93 6.60
N ARG A 109 4.13 5.48 7.08
CA ARG A 109 5.44 5.94 6.59
C ARG A 109 6.04 4.88 5.70
N ILE A 110 6.58 5.28 4.56
CA ILE A 110 7.36 4.35 3.74
C ILE A 110 8.59 3.90 4.53
N ALA A 111 8.86 2.61 4.46
CA ALA A 111 9.93 1.94 5.19
C ALA A 111 10.60 0.91 4.29
N LEU A 112 11.88 0.66 4.54
CA LEU A 112 12.57 -0.46 3.91
C LEU A 112 12.21 -1.75 4.66
N PRO A 113 11.62 -2.76 3.99
CA PRO A 113 11.39 -4.04 4.62
C PRO A 113 12.74 -4.65 5.03
N ARG A 114 12.82 -5.16 6.27
CA ARG A 114 14.06 -5.71 6.83
C ARG A 114 14.45 -7.05 6.20
N LEU A 115 13.44 -7.84 5.83
CA LEU A 115 13.59 -9.18 5.31
C LEU A 115 12.45 -9.46 4.32
N LEU A 116 12.81 -9.92 3.12
CA LEU A 116 11.87 -10.46 2.14
C LEU A 116 12.24 -11.93 1.92
N THR A 117 11.24 -12.81 2.00
CA THR A 117 11.42 -14.25 1.75
C THR A 117 10.20 -14.78 1.01
N PRO A 118 10.33 -15.90 0.26
CA PRO A 118 9.18 -16.55 -0.36
C PRO A 118 8.07 -16.85 0.65
N GLN A 119 8.43 -17.29 1.86
CA GLN A 119 7.47 -17.58 2.92
C GLN A 119 6.72 -16.34 3.37
N LEU A 120 7.41 -15.21 3.58
CA LEU A 120 6.78 -13.96 3.97
C LEU A 120 5.80 -13.47 2.91
N VAL A 121 6.19 -13.52 1.63
CA VAL A 121 5.31 -13.12 0.51
C VAL A 121 4.04 -13.97 0.47
N ARG A 122 4.18 -15.29 0.57
CA ARG A 122 3.04 -16.20 0.63
C ARG A 122 2.13 -15.91 1.82
N GLN A 123 2.69 -15.70 3.00
CA GLN A 123 1.93 -15.38 4.22
C GLN A 123 1.23 -14.01 4.14
N ALA A 124 1.87 -13.03 3.52
CA ALA A 124 1.29 -11.71 3.30
C ALA A 124 0.06 -11.80 2.38
N ALA A 125 0.20 -12.49 1.24
CA ALA A 125 -0.87 -12.70 0.27
C ALA A 125 -2.05 -13.50 0.87
N ILE A 126 -1.78 -14.69 1.44
CA ILE A 126 -2.81 -15.53 2.05
C ILE A 126 -3.60 -14.76 3.11
N GLY A 127 -2.90 -14.02 3.97
CA GLY A 127 -3.61 -13.33 5.02
C GLY A 127 -4.35 -12.08 4.54
N LEU A 128 -3.98 -11.49 3.41
CA LEU A 128 -4.76 -10.44 2.77
C LEU A 128 -6.05 -11.04 2.17
N CYS A 129 -5.97 -12.21 1.52
CA CYS A 129 -7.16 -12.95 1.08
C CYS A 129 -8.06 -13.39 2.24
N ALA A 130 -7.48 -13.67 3.42
CA ALA A 130 -8.24 -14.07 4.60
C ALA A 130 -9.19 -12.98 5.14
N VAL A 131 -9.09 -11.74 4.66
CA VAL A 131 -10.07 -10.68 4.92
C VAL A 131 -11.00 -10.42 3.75
N GLY A 132 -11.15 -11.39 2.83
CA GLY A 132 -12.25 -11.39 1.89
C GLY A 132 -13.61 -11.47 2.60
N GLU A 133 -14.62 -10.84 2.02
CA GLU A 133 -16.01 -10.92 2.46
C GLU A 133 -16.88 -11.49 1.33
N ASP A 134 -17.81 -12.37 1.70
CA ASP A 134 -18.89 -12.82 0.82
C ASP A 134 -19.95 -11.72 0.74
N CYS A 135 -20.11 -11.14 -0.45
CA CYS A 135 -21.09 -10.10 -0.74
C CYS A 135 -22.43 -10.66 -1.26
N GLY A 136 -22.61 -11.99 -1.23
CA GLY A 136 -23.75 -12.68 -1.82
C GLY A 136 -23.52 -13.06 -3.28
N ASP A 137 -24.42 -13.88 -3.83
CA ASP A 137 -24.36 -14.38 -5.21
C ASP A 137 -23.03 -15.07 -5.59
N ASP A 138 -22.40 -15.76 -4.62
CA ASP A 138 -21.07 -16.38 -4.74
C ASP A 138 -19.94 -15.39 -5.08
N VAL A 139 -20.14 -14.09 -4.82
CA VAL A 139 -19.16 -13.04 -5.06
C VAL A 139 -18.35 -12.77 -3.79
N PHE A 140 -17.07 -13.12 -3.83
CA PHE A 140 -16.11 -12.79 -2.78
C PHE A 140 -15.30 -11.56 -3.18
N VAL A 141 -15.22 -10.58 -2.28
CA VAL A 141 -14.51 -9.31 -2.50
C VAL A 141 -13.43 -9.14 -1.43
N LEU A 142 -12.23 -8.72 -1.83
CA LEU A 142 -11.20 -8.34 -0.87
C LEU A 142 -11.63 -7.10 -0.09
N THR A 143 -11.46 -7.13 1.23
CA THR A 143 -11.68 -5.96 2.10
C THR A 143 -10.40 -5.57 2.86
N PRO A 144 -9.34 -5.08 2.17
CA PRO A 144 -8.09 -4.68 2.82
C PRO A 144 -8.29 -3.66 3.95
N GLU A 145 -9.28 -2.78 3.85
CA GLU A 145 -9.63 -1.75 4.83
C GLU A 145 -9.88 -2.32 6.24
N ARG A 146 -10.27 -3.58 6.36
CA ARG A 146 -10.45 -4.24 7.68
C ARG A 146 -9.14 -4.40 8.45
N GLN A 147 -7.99 -4.36 7.77
CA GLN A 147 -6.66 -4.48 8.36
C GLN A 147 -5.83 -3.21 8.24
N LEU A 148 -6.39 -2.14 7.67
CA LEU A 148 -5.69 -0.90 7.44
C LEU A 148 -6.19 0.21 8.36
N HIS A 149 -5.27 1.07 8.79
CA HIS A 149 -5.60 2.34 9.41
C HIS A 149 -6.06 3.35 8.36
N MET A 150 -7.37 3.58 8.33
CA MET A 150 -8.02 4.47 7.39
C MET A 150 -8.44 5.78 8.06
N HIS A 151 -8.54 6.83 7.26
CA HIS A 151 -9.08 8.13 7.64
C HIS A 151 -10.30 8.47 6.80
N HIS A 152 -11.21 9.27 7.36
CA HIS A 152 -12.15 9.99 6.52
C HIS A 152 -11.41 11.00 5.64
N LYS A 153 -11.93 11.24 4.44
CA LYS A 153 -11.34 12.17 3.47
C LYS A 153 -10.93 13.52 4.08
N SER A 154 -11.85 14.18 4.80
CA SER A 154 -11.61 15.48 5.41
C SER A 154 -10.44 15.45 6.40
N ASP A 155 -10.32 14.36 7.17
CA ASP A 155 -9.28 14.22 8.18
C ASP A 155 -7.93 13.95 7.52
N ALA A 156 -7.91 13.11 6.48
CA ALA A 156 -6.71 12.83 5.69
C ALA A 156 -6.16 14.10 5.02
N GLU A 157 -7.02 14.89 4.37
CA GLU A 157 -6.65 16.15 3.71
C GLU A 157 -6.18 17.22 4.71
N ALA A 158 -6.85 17.31 5.88
CA ALA A 158 -6.44 18.21 6.95
C ALA A 158 -5.06 17.82 7.51
N TRP A 159 -4.81 16.52 7.73
CA TRP A 159 -3.52 16.02 8.17
C TRP A 159 -2.42 16.23 7.13
N GLN A 160 -2.69 15.96 5.85
CA GLN A 160 -1.78 16.22 4.74
C GLN A 160 -1.37 17.70 4.73
N SER A 161 -2.35 18.60 4.82
CA SER A 161 -2.12 20.05 4.87
C SER A 161 -1.27 20.45 6.08
N ARG A 162 -1.57 19.89 7.26
CA ARG A 162 -0.80 20.13 8.49
C ARG A 162 0.65 19.65 8.37
N ARG A 163 0.88 18.45 7.84
CA ARG A 163 2.22 17.88 7.64
C ARG A 163 3.06 18.75 6.70
N ARG A 164 2.45 19.21 5.59
CA ARG A 164 3.09 20.16 4.66
C ARG A 164 3.48 21.46 5.35
N ALA A 165 2.58 22.05 6.12
CA ALA A 165 2.84 23.29 6.84
C ALA A 165 3.97 23.15 7.87
N MET A 166 3.95 22.10 8.70
CA MET A 166 5.01 21.85 9.68
C MET A 166 6.38 21.67 9.02
N ARG A 167 6.44 20.97 7.89
CA ARG A 167 7.69 20.75 7.14
C ARG A 167 8.24 22.04 6.54
N ARG A 168 7.40 22.98 6.10
CA ARG A 168 7.85 24.31 5.64
C ARG A 168 8.49 25.11 6.78
N LEU A 169 7.91 25.04 7.97
CA LEU A 169 8.44 25.73 9.15
C LEU A 169 9.80 25.16 9.60
N THR A 170 10.03 23.86 9.47
CA THR A 170 11.33 23.25 9.76
C THR A 170 12.42 23.70 8.79
N VAL A 171 12.10 23.93 7.51
CA VAL A 171 13.06 24.38 6.49
C VAL A 171 13.46 25.85 6.69
N ILE A 172 12.60 26.68 7.28
CA ILE A 172 12.87 28.12 7.50
C ILE A 172 13.80 28.35 8.71
N ASN A 173 13.91 27.39 9.62
CA ASN A 173 14.72 27.50 10.85
C ASN A 173 16.11 26.85 10.73
N VAL A 174 16.64 26.65 9.52
CA VAL A 174 18.00 26.12 9.27
C VAL A 174 18.87 27.18 8.61
#